data_AF-A0A353Y4J7-F1
#
_entry.id   AF-A0A353Y4J7-F1
#
_cell.length_a   1.000
_cell.length_b   1.000
_cell.length_c   1.000
_cell.angle_alpha   90.00
_cell.angle_beta   90.00
_cell.angle_gamma   90.00
#
_symmetry.space_group_name_H-M   'P 1'
#
loop_
_entity.id
_entity.type
_entity.pdbx_description
1 polymer ?
#
loop_
_entity_poly.entity_id
_entity_poly.type
_entity_poly.pdbx_seq_one_letter_code
_entity_poly.pdbx_strand_id
1 'polypeptide(L)'
;MKLTALLLSLATLAAAAPAQADNATLPGWQTRRLYLEQQDEARYRVCDVQRADNPATRTLDFTPAGRRCLIDALGQAASVQGTLVLLRNASATLRKTPDDAALRQAALGAVVRARVQLAADLPQLRERFKDEAAALDQAEFSIHLPQLHYDQQQWRLQAYHAAMGLRPGQD
;
A
#
# COMPACT_ATOMS: atom_id res chain seq x y z
N MET A 1 -54.47 -8.19 28.38
CA MET A 1 -53.60 -9.26 28.88
C MET A 1 -52.41 -9.41 27.95
N LYS A 2 -51.21 -9.31 28.53
CA LYS A 2 -49.88 -9.78 28.10
C LYS A 2 -49.23 -9.22 26.82
N LEU A 3 -48.28 -8.32 27.09
CA LEU A 3 -47.08 -8.02 26.30
C LEU A 3 -46.22 -9.27 26.06
N THR A 4 -45.65 -9.41 24.86
CA THR A 4 -44.43 -10.20 24.66
C THR A 4 -43.53 -9.50 23.65
N ALA A 5 -42.46 -8.91 24.18
CA ALA A 5 -41.35 -8.34 23.43
C ALA A 5 -40.47 -9.48 22.87
N LEU A 6 -40.10 -9.40 21.59
CA LEU A 6 -39.04 -10.23 21.02
C LEU A 6 -37.77 -9.37 20.91
N LEU A 7 -36.82 -9.67 21.77
CA LEU A 7 -35.49 -9.05 21.84
C LEU A 7 -34.68 -9.38 20.58
N LEU A 8 -34.21 -8.34 19.90
CA LEU A 8 -33.14 -8.42 18.90
C LEU A 8 -31.81 -8.77 19.60
N SER A 9 -31.17 -9.85 19.15
CA SER A 9 -29.74 -10.10 19.45
C SER A 9 -28.90 -9.70 18.24
N LEU A 10 -28.50 -8.43 18.18
CA LEU A 10 -27.43 -7.97 17.31
C LEU A 10 -26.09 -8.36 17.95
N ALA A 11 -25.50 -9.46 17.48
CA ALA A 11 -24.11 -9.76 17.79
C ALA A 11 -23.21 -8.78 17.02
N THR A 12 -22.81 -7.69 17.66
CA THR A 12 -21.75 -6.82 17.16
C THR A 12 -20.41 -7.57 17.26
N LEU A 13 -19.90 -8.07 16.14
CA LEU A 13 -18.48 -8.39 16.04
C LEU A 13 -17.70 -7.08 16.13
N ALA A 14 -17.19 -6.78 17.32
CA ALA A 14 -16.17 -5.77 17.49
C ALA A 14 -14.91 -6.26 16.74
N ALA A 15 -14.63 -5.66 15.58
CA ALA A 15 -13.32 -5.75 14.98
C ALA A 15 -12.33 -5.19 16.01
N ALA A 16 -11.46 -6.05 16.54
CA ALA A 16 -10.39 -5.63 17.41
C ALA A 16 -9.52 -4.65 16.63
N ALA A 17 -9.65 -3.35 16.94
CA ALA A 17 -8.70 -2.36 16.47
C ALA A 17 -7.32 -2.79 16.95
N PRO A 18 -6.30 -2.86 16.09
CA PRO A 18 -4.96 -3.18 16.55
C PRO A 18 -4.56 -2.15 17.60
N ALA A 19 -4.14 -2.63 18.77
CA ALA A 19 -3.69 -1.77 19.86
C ALA A 19 -2.60 -0.82 19.34
N GLN A 20 -2.91 0.48 19.35
CA GLN A 20 -1.96 1.53 19.05
C GLN A 20 -0.95 1.54 20.20
N ALA A 21 0.20 0.88 20.06
CA ALA A 21 1.23 0.97 21.08
C ALA A 21 1.75 2.41 21.09
N ASP A 22 1.84 2.99 22.28
CA ASP A 22 2.48 4.29 22.47
C ASP A 22 3.93 4.22 21.97
N ASN A 23 4.28 5.07 21.00
CA ASN A 23 5.60 5.13 20.38
C ASN A 23 6.76 5.30 21.38
N ALA A 24 6.47 5.68 22.63
CA ALA A 24 7.43 5.93 23.70
C ALA A 24 7.98 4.67 24.39
N THR A 25 7.38 3.49 24.21
CA THR A 25 7.76 2.26 24.94
C THR A 25 8.57 1.24 24.13
N LEU A 26 8.80 1.46 22.83
CA LEU A 26 9.57 0.52 22.01
C LEU A 26 11.08 0.72 22.19
N PRO A 27 11.84 -0.29 22.64
CA PRO A 27 13.28 -0.16 22.83
C PRO A 27 14.00 -0.18 21.47
N GLY A 28 14.59 0.96 21.11
CA GLY A 28 15.49 1.09 19.96
C GLY A 28 14.80 1.38 18.62
N TRP A 29 15.50 2.11 17.77
CA TRP A 29 15.02 2.54 16.45
C TRP A 29 14.55 1.37 15.57
N GLN A 30 15.31 0.28 15.53
CA GLN A 30 15.00 -0.86 14.66
C GLN A 30 13.72 -1.58 15.07
N THR A 31 13.49 -1.76 16.38
CA THR A 31 12.25 -2.34 16.92
C THR A 31 11.05 -1.46 16.57
N ARG A 32 11.19 -0.14 16.72
CA ARG A 32 10.14 0.80 16.34
C ARG A 32 9.82 0.72 14.85
N ARG A 33 10.83 0.70 13.99
CA ARG A 33 10.65 0.58 12.54
C ARG A 33 9.88 -0.70 12.19
N LEU A 34 10.33 -1.86 12.67
CA LEU A 34 9.67 -3.15 12.40
C LEU A 34 8.23 -3.18 12.91
N TYR A 35 7.96 -2.59 14.07
CA TYR A 35 6.61 -2.48 14.60
C TYR A 35 5.68 -1.68 13.67
N LEU A 36 6.16 -0.53 13.18
CA LEU A 36 5.39 0.31 12.23
C LEU A 36 5.17 -0.41 10.89
N GLU A 37 6.19 -1.14 10.40
CA GLU A 37 6.08 -1.96 9.20
C GLU A 37 5.00 -3.05 9.35
N GLN A 38 4.96 -3.75 10.48
CA GLN A 38 3.94 -4.76 10.78
C GLN A 38 2.53 -4.15 10.87
N GLN A 39 2.40 -2.96 11.46
CA GLN A 39 1.11 -2.25 11.51
C GLN A 39 0.63 -1.87 10.10
N ASP A 40 1.51 -1.32 9.26
CA ASP A 40 1.17 -0.96 7.89
C ASP A 40 0.79 -2.20 7.08
N GLU A 41 1.51 -3.32 7.25
CA GLU A 41 1.20 -4.60 6.62
C GLU A 41 -0.17 -5.14 7.05
N ALA A 42 -0.48 -5.08 8.35
CA ALA A 42 -1.78 -5.47 8.87
C ALA A 42 -2.92 -4.62 8.28
N ARG A 43 -2.71 -3.29 8.16
CA ARG A 43 -3.67 -2.39 7.50
C ARG A 43 -3.85 -2.75 6.03
N TYR A 44 -2.76 -3.02 5.30
CA TYR A 44 -2.84 -3.44 3.91
C TYR A 44 -3.60 -4.75 3.72
N ARG A 45 -3.36 -5.76 4.57
CA ARG A 45 -4.04 -7.07 4.50
C ARG A 45 -5.57 -6.93 4.58
N VAL A 46 -6.07 -6.00 5.41
CA VAL A 46 -7.52 -5.71 5.49
C VAL A 46 -8.06 -5.15 4.17
N CYS A 47 -7.27 -4.36 3.46
CA CYS A 47 -7.68 -3.84 2.15
C CYS A 47 -7.59 -4.92 1.06
N ASP A 48 -6.57 -5.77 1.11
CA ASP A 48 -6.29 -6.77 0.08
C ASP A 48 -7.42 -7.80 -0.08
N VAL A 49 -8.09 -8.18 1.03
CA VAL A 49 -9.26 -9.08 0.99
C VAL A 49 -10.48 -8.47 0.30
N GLN A 50 -10.46 -7.16 0.04
CA GLN A 50 -11.52 -6.43 -0.68
C GLN A 50 -11.23 -6.33 -2.19
N ARG A 51 -10.33 -7.17 -2.72
CA ARG A 51 -10.15 -7.36 -4.15
C ARG A 51 -11.18 -8.34 -4.70
N ALA A 52 -11.55 -8.14 -5.95
CA ALA A 52 -12.44 -9.03 -6.68
C ALA A 52 -11.93 -9.23 -8.11
N ASP A 53 -12.30 -10.35 -8.72
CA ASP A 53 -12.01 -10.60 -10.13
C ASP A 53 -12.70 -9.55 -11.00
N ASN A 54 -11.93 -8.93 -11.88
CA ASN A 54 -12.43 -8.09 -12.94
C ASN A 54 -12.42 -8.88 -14.26
N PRO A 55 -13.57 -9.33 -14.76
CA PRO A 55 -13.63 -10.18 -15.96
C PRO A 55 -13.21 -9.43 -17.22
N ALA A 56 -13.31 -8.10 -17.25
CA ALA A 56 -12.92 -7.29 -18.41
C ALA A 56 -11.39 -7.26 -18.60
N THR A 57 -10.63 -7.25 -17.50
CA THR A 57 -9.17 -7.16 -17.49
C THR A 57 -8.49 -8.48 -17.13
N ARG A 58 -9.26 -9.48 -16.67
CA ARG A 58 -8.77 -10.76 -16.11
C ARG A 58 -7.75 -10.55 -14.99
N THR A 59 -8.01 -9.57 -14.13
CA THR A 59 -7.14 -9.26 -12.98
C THR A 59 -7.94 -9.12 -11.69
N LEU A 60 -7.28 -9.33 -10.56
CA LEU A 60 -7.80 -8.97 -9.24
C LEU A 60 -7.66 -7.46 -8.99
N ASP A 61 -8.80 -6.78 -8.92
CA ASP A 61 -8.90 -5.33 -8.72
C ASP A 61 -9.51 -4.99 -7.37
N PHE A 62 -9.13 -3.84 -6.81
CA PHE A 62 -9.82 -3.32 -5.64
C PHE A 62 -11.27 -2.99 -5.99
N THR A 63 -12.21 -3.54 -5.22
CA THR A 63 -13.61 -3.08 -5.23
C THR A 63 -13.70 -1.62 -4.79
N PRO A 64 -14.84 -0.92 -4.96
CA PRO A 64 -15.00 0.42 -4.40
C PRO A 64 -14.73 0.49 -2.89
N ALA A 65 -15.04 -0.57 -2.13
CA ALA A 65 -14.71 -0.69 -0.71
C ALA A 65 -13.20 -0.85 -0.49
N GLY A 66 -12.56 -1.75 -1.24
CA GLY A 66 -11.12 -1.95 -1.19
C GLY A 66 -10.32 -0.69 -1.58
N ARG A 67 -10.81 0.08 -2.56
CA ARG A 67 -10.25 1.38 -2.94
C ARG A 67 -10.30 2.39 -1.79
N ARG A 68 -11.45 2.51 -1.12
CA ARG A 68 -11.57 3.37 0.07
C ARG A 68 -10.60 2.94 1.17
N CYS A 69 -10.55 1.63 1.45
CA CYS A 69 -9.59 1.09 2.40
C CYS A 69 -8.14 1.43 2.03
N LEU A 70 -7.77 1.31 0.75
CA LEU A 70 -6.42 1.66 0.28
C LEU A 70 -6.10 3.15 0.50
N ILE A 71 -7.06 4.05 0.24
CA ILE A 71 -6.92 5.49 0.51
C ILE A 71 -6.70 5.73 2.02
N ASP A 72 -7.50 5.09 2.87
CA ASP A 72 -7.39 5.22 4.33
C ASP A 72 -6.05 4.67 4.83
N ALA A 73 -5.62 3.51 4.31
CA ALA A 73 -4.35 2.89 4.65
C ALA A 73 -3.15 3.77 4.24
N LEU A 74 -3.19 4.39 3.04
CA LEU A 74 -2.21 5.39 2.63
C LEU A 74 -2.19 6.57 3.61
N GLY A 75 -3.36 7.04 4.04
CA GLY A 75 -3.52 8.11 5.04
C GLY A 75 -2.87 7.79 6.38
N GLN A 76 -2.80 6.52 6.77
CA GLN A 76 -2.31 6.05 8.07
C GLN A 76 -0.92 5.42 8.03
N ALA A 77 -0.33 5.24 6.85
CA ALA A 77 0.98 4.63 6.68
C ALA A 77 2.04 5.35 7.53
N ALA A 78 2.78 4.58 8.32
CA ALA A 78 3.69 5.10 9.35
C ALA A 78 5.15 4.69 9.16
N SER A 79 5.41 3.68 8.32
CA SER A 79 6.75 3.25 7.92
C SER A 79 7.03 3.55 6.45
N VAL A 80 8.29 3.73 6.09
CA VAL A 80 8.72 3.91 4.69
C VAL A 80 8.39 2.67 3.87
N GLN A 81 8.71 1.48 4.37
CA GLN A 81 8.46 0.22 3.65
C GLN A 81 6.97 -0.07 3.48
N GLY A 82 6.17 0.09 4.53
CA GLY A 82 4.72 -0.04 4.45
C GLY A 82 4.10 0.96 3.47
N THR A 83 4.60 2.20 3.46
CA THR A 83 4.20 3.20 2.46
C THR A 83 4.53 2.75 1.04
N LEU A 84 5.75 2.25 0.77
CA LEU A 84 6.14 1.75 -0.55
C LEU A 84 5.23 0.62 -1.06
N VAL A 85 4.85 -0.31 -0.18
CA VAL A 85 3.88 -1.38 -0.51
C VAL A 85 2.54 -0.79 -0.93
N LEU A 86 2.02 0.18 -0.16
CA LEU A 86 0.75 0.84 -0.46
C LEU A 86 0.82 1.65 -1.77
N LEU A 87 1.94 2.35 -2.02
CA LEU A 87 2.16 3.13 -3.24
C LEU A 87 2.23 2.24 -4.48
N ARG A 88 2.87 1.07 -4.40
CA ARG A 88 2.87 0.09 -5.50
C ARG A 88 1.44 -0.32 -5.87
N ASN A 89 0.60 -0.55 -4.87
CA ASN A 89 -0.81 -0.90 -5.08
C ASN A 89 -1.63 0.26 -5.60
N ALA A 90 -1.39 1.47 -5.11
CA ALA A 90 -2.02 2.68 -5.62
C ALA A 90 -1.67 2.92 -7.09
N SER A 91 -0.39 2.80 -7.46
CA SER A 91 0.05 2.90 -8.86
C SER A 91 -0.61 1.82 -9.72
N ALA A 92 -0.68 0.58 -9.24
CA ALA A 92 -1.34 -0.51 -9.97
C ALA A 92 -2.81 -0.22 -10.25
N THR A 93 -3.54 0.35 -9.29
CA THR A 93 -4.94 0.78 -9.44
C THR A 93 -5.06 1.98 -10.39
N LEU A 94 -4.19 3.00 -10.23
CA LEU A 94 -4.17 4.20 -11.09
C LEU A 94 -3.89 3.91 -12.56
N ARG A 95 -3.23 2.79 -12.90
CA ARG A 95 -3.11 2.35 -14.31
C ARG A 95 -4.47 2.05 -14.96
N LYS A 96 -5.41 1.55 -14.16
CA LYS A 96 -6.75 1.13 -14.60
C LYS A 96 -7.75 2.27 -14.48
N THR A 97 -7.54 3.15 -13.51
CA THR A 97 -8.38 4.32 -13.22
C THR A 97 -7.51 5.59 -13.11
N PRO A 98 -6.95 6.08 -14.22
CA PRO A 98 -5.98 7.19 -14.20
C PRO A 98 -6.56 8.51 -13.67
N ASP A 99 -7.87 8.70 -13.81
CA ASP A 99 -8.60 9.89 -13.39
C ASP A 99 -8.98 9.90 -11.90
N ASP A 100 -8.54 8.88 -11.14
CA ASP A 100 -8.79 8.78 -9.71
C ASP A 100 -7.93 9.78 -8.90
N ALA A 101 -8.40 11.02 -8.86
CA ALA A 101 -7.74 12.13 -8.18
C ALA A 101 -7.59 11.88 -6.67
N ALA A 102 -8.57 11.26 -6.02
CA ALA A 102 -8.54 11.03 -4.58
C ALA A 102 -7.46 10.01 -4.18
N LEU A 103 -7.35 8.90 -4.93
CA LEU A 103 -6.28 7.92 -4.70
C LEU A 103 -4.91 8.52 -4.98
N ARG A 104 -4.79 9.30 -6.06
CA ARG A 104 -3.55 9.99 -6.41
C ARG A 104 -3.11 10.96 -5.30
N GLN A 105 -4.02 11.78 -4.80
CA GLN A 105 -3.74 12.72 -3.72
C GLN A 105 -3.34 12.00 -2.43
N ALA A 106 -4.05 10.93 -2.06
CA ALA A 106 -3.70 10.13 -0.88
C ALA A 106 -2.29 9.52 -1.00
N ALA A 107 -1.96 9.00 -2.18
CA ALA A 107 -0.65 8.42 -2.46
C ALA A 107 0.47 9.47 -2.39
N LEU A 108 0.31 10.64 -3.02
CA LEU A 108 1.30 11.72 -2.94
C LEU A 108 1.47 12.24 -1.50
N GLY A 109 0.37 12.36 -0.74
CA GLY A 109 0.44 12.68 0.67
C GLY A 109 1.24 11.65 1.49
N ALA A 110 1.10 10.37 1.16
CA ALA A 110 1.88 9.31 1.79
C ALA A 110 3.37 9.38 1.42
N VAL A 111 3.72 9.69 0.16
CA VAL A 111 5.11 9.95 -0.26
C VAL A 111 5.76 11.04 0.59
N VAL A 112 5.06 12.17 0.76
CA VAL A 112 5.58 13.30 1.55
C VAL A 112 5.84 12.89 3.00
N ARG A 113 4.89 12.19 3.64
CA ARG A 113 5.08 11.69 5.02
C ARG A 113 6.24 10.70 5.11
N ALA A 114 6.34 9.77 4.15
CA ALA A 114 7.43 8.80 4.12
C ALA A 114 8.80 9.47 3.93
N ARG A 115 8.91 10.53 3.14
CA ARG A 115 10.16 11.31 3.02
C ARG A 115 10.55 11.99 4.33
N VAL A 116 9.58 12.55 5.06
CA VAL A 116 9.81 13.14 6.39
C VAL A 116 10.32 12.08 7.36
N GLN A 117 9.67 10.90 7.39
CA GLN A 117 10.11 9.78 8.22
C GLN A 117 11.51 9.27 7.82
N LEU A 118 11.76 9.11 6.52
CA LEU A 118 13.06 8.68 5.99
C LEU A 118 14.19 9.66 6.37
N ALA A 119 13.92 10.96 6.31
CA ALA A 119 14.88 11.98 6.74
C ALA A 119 15.16 11.92 8.25
N ALA A 120 14.14 11.68 9.07
CA ALA A 120 14.31 11.48 10.51
C ALA A 120 15.13 10.23 10.85
N ASP A 121 15.05 9.19 10.00
CA ASP A 121 15.75 7.92 10.15
C ASP A 121 17.18 7.91 9.53
N LEU A 122 17.59 9.00 8.87
CA LEU A 122 18.87 9.10 8.16
C LEU A 122 20.09 8.70 9.03
N PRO A 123 20.23 9.17 10.29
CA PRO A 123 21.38 8.80 11.12
C PRO A 123 21.54 7.29 11.35
N GLN A 124 20.43 6.55 11.31
CA GLN A 124 20.38 5.11 11.54
C GLN A 124 20.53 4.31 10.24
N LEU A 125 20.16 4.88 9.08
CA LEU A 125 20.12 4.17 7.80
C LEU A 125 21.45 4.13 7.05
N ARG A 126 22.29 5.18 7.17
CA ARG A 126 23.55 5.33 6.42
C ARG A 126 23.32 5.07 4.91
N GLU A 127 23.94 4.03 4.34
CA GLU A 127 23.83 3.73 2.89
C GLU A 127 22.42 3.31 2.46
N ARG A 128 21.60 2.72 3.34
CA ARG A 128 20.22 2.32 3.01
C ARG A 128 19.31 3.52 2.70
N PHE A 129 19.67 4.72 3.16
CA PHE A 129 18.90 5.92 2.89
C PHE A 129 18.74 6.17 1.39
N LYS A 130 19.82 5.98 0.61
CA LYS A 130 19.81 6.21 -0.84
C LYS A 130 18.85 5.27 -1.56
N ASP A 131 18.86 3.99 -1.18
CA ASP A 131 18.00 2.97 -1.79
C ASP A 131 16.52 3.26 -1.48
N GLU A 132 16.20 3.60 -0.22
CA GLU A 132 14.82 3.92 0.17
C GLU A 132 14.33 5.25 -0.43
N ALA A 133 15.20 6.25 -0.55
CA ALA A 133 14.89 7.50 -1.23
C ALA A 133 14.61 7.27 -2.72
N ALA A 134 15.47 6.52 -3.41
CA ALA A 134 15.27 6.15 -4.81
C ALA A 134 13.98 5.34 -5.02
N ALA A 135 13.64 4.46 -4.08
CA ALA A 135 12.38 3.72 -4.12
C ALA A 135 11.16 4.64 -3.98
N LEU A 136 11.21 5.64 -3.10
CA LEU A 136 10.15 6.65 -2.97
C LEU A 136 10.03 7.53 -4.20
N ASP A 137 11.14 7.98 -4.79
CA ASP A 137 11.16 8.77 -6.02
C ASP A 137 10.55 7.99 -7.19
N GLN A 138 10.92 6.71 -7.31
CA GLN A 138 10.34 5.83 -8.31
C GLN A 138 8.85 5.61 -8.05
N ALA A 139 8.43 5.41 -6.80
CA ALA A 139 7.02 5.26 -6.46
C ALA A 139 6.22 6.53 -6.81
N GLU A 140 6.72 7.73 -6.47
CA GLU A 140 6.10 9.01 -6.83
C GLU A 140 5.96 9.18 -8.34
N PHE A 141 7.01 8.87 -9.11
CA PHE A 141 6.95 8.84 -10.57
C PHE A 141 5.82 7.93 -11.08
N SER A 142 5.70 6.73 -10.51
CA SER A 142 4.65 5.76 -10.87
C SER A 142 3.25 6.18 -10.44
N ILE A 143 3.12 7.10 -9.49
CA ILE A 143 1.84 7.74 -9.15
C ILE A 143 1.51 8.84 -10.14
N HIS A 144 2.48 9.66 -10.55
CA HIS A 144 2.26 10.72 -11.55
C HIS A 144 1.94 10.15 -12.94
N LEU A 145 2.75 9.19 -13.40
CA LEU A 145 2.71 8.67 -14.76
C LEU A 145 2.58 7.13 -14.74
N PRO A 146 1.45 6.59 -14.24
CA PRO A 146 1.28 5.16 -14.02
C PRO A 146 1.40 4.33 -15.30
N GLN A 147 0.87 4.83 -16.43
CA GLN A 147 0.96 4.14 -17.72
C GLN A 147 2.38 4.13 -18.27
N LEU A 148 3.05 5.28 -18.31
CA LEU A 148 4.44 5.38 -18.78
C LEU A 148 5.36 4.48 -17.95
N HIS A 149 5.18 4.46 -16.63
CA HIS A 149 5.97 3.59 -15.76
C HIS A 149 5.75 2.10 -16.08
N TYR A 150 4.51 1.70 -16.34
CA TYR A 150 4.20 0.32 -16.74
C TYR A 150 4.84 -0.04 -18.08
N ASP A 151 4.72 0.82 -19.08
CA ASP A 151 5.28 0.57 -20.42
C ASP A 151 6.82 0.44 -20.35
N GLN A 152 7.48 1.28 -19.55
CA GLN A 152 8.92 1.15 -19.27
C GLN A 152 9.28 -0.16 -18.56
N GLN A 153 8.46 -0.61 -17.60
CA GLN A 153 8.66 -1.92 -16.96
C GLN A 153 8.50 -3.07 -17.97
N GLN A 154 7.46 -3.03 -18.80
CA GLN A 154 7.21 -4.06 -19.81
C GLN A 154 8.37 -4.14 -20.82
N TRP A 155 8.84 -2.98 -21.29
CA TRP A 155 9.99 -2.92 -22.18
C TRP A 155 11.24 -3.55 -21.55
N ARG A 156 11.55 -3.26 -20.28
CA ARG A 156 12.71 -3.87 -19.59
C ARG A 156 12.61 -5.38 -19.51
N LEU A 157 11.43 -5.91 -19.17
CA LEU A 157 11.20 -7.36 -19.09
C LEU A 157 11.35 -8.02 -20.47
N GLN A 158 10.78 -7.41 -21.50
CA GLN A 158 10.91 -7.90 -22.88
C GLN A 158 12.37 -7.91 -23.35
N ALA A 159 13.12 -6.85 -23.08
CA ALA A 159 14.54 -6.76 -23.40
C ALA A 159 15.36 -7.83 -22.67
N TYR A 160 15.07 -8.07 -21.39
CA TYR A 160 15.71 -9.12 -20.59
C TYR A 160 15.43 -10.52 -21.16
N HIS A 161 14.16 -10.84 -21.44
CA HIS A 161 13.79 -12.13 -22.05
C HIS A 161 14.46 -12.33 -23.41
N ALA A 162 14.49 -11.29 -24.25
CA ALA A 162 15.16 -11.34 -25.55
C ALA A 162 16.66 -11.59 -25.42
N ALA A 163 17.35 -10.95 -24.46
CA ALA A 163 18.78 -11.15 -24.22
C ALA A 163 19.10 -12.56 -23.69
N MET A 164 18.20 -13.14 -22.89
CA MET A 164 18.37 -14.47 -22.30
C MET A 164 17.89 -15.62 -23.20
N GLY A 165 17.31 -15.32 -24.37
CA GLY A 165 16.70 -16.32 -25.25
C GLY A 165 15.44 -16.99 -24.66
N LEU A 166 14.84 -16.38 -23.62
CA LEU A 166 13.62 -16.86 -22.98
C LEU A 166 12.41 -16.38 -23.78
N ARG A 167 11.45 -17.27 -24.05
CA ARG A 167 10.18 -16.86 -24.64
C ARG A 167 9.28 -16.24 -23.56
N PRO A 168 8.50 -15.19 -23.86
CA PRO A 168 7.53 -14.65 -22.91
C PRO A 168 6.56 -15.75 -22.44
N GLY A 169 6.51 -16.02 -21.13
CA GLY A 169 5.56 -16.97 -20.51
C GLY A 169 6.07 -18.40 -20.33
N GLN A 170 7.37 -18.58 -20.04
CA GLN A 170 7.97 -19.90 -19.70
C GLN A 170 8.29 -20.03 -18.20
N ASP A 171 7.68 -19.18 -17.38
CA ASP A 171 7.94 -18.98 -15.96
C ASP A 171 6.90 -19.71 -15.09
#